data_AF-A0A4Q9HKX4-F1
#
_entry.id   AF-A0A4Q9HKX4-F1
#
_cell.length_a   1.000
_cell.length_b   1.000
_cell.length_c   1.000
_cell.angle_alpha   90.00
_cell.angle_beta   90.00
_cell.angle_gamma   90.00
#
_symmetry.space_group_name_H-M   'P 1'
#
loop_
_entity.id
_entity.type
_entity.pdbx_description
1 polymer ?
#
loop_
_entity_poly.entity_id
_entity_poly.type
_entity_poly.pdbx_seq_one_letter_code
_entity_poly.pdbx_strand_id
1 'polypeptide(L)'
;MDAAPVLRTDFTDLAGWARLLQALEMPVAFEEGSQDVCDYDRAISYVTPVDTEKHRGLLPETVLAAAPDTGHDLPYDHLYLADAETFASDNLPLLGIDIHVDDAGDEPWPREEPFRVPALHVASVEINDSIANLFFREFHDSDWSGFDVYVAGPGTAVYEEFRQMDQEDEDH
;
A
#
# COMPACT_ATOMS: atom_id res chain seq x y z
N MET A 1 -13.11 -5.91 -2.61
CA MET A 1 -12.05 -6.25 -1.63
C MET A 1 -12.08 -5.18 -0.58
N ASP A 2 -11.86 -5.53 0.67
CA ASP A 2 -11.54 -4.54 1.68
C ASP A 2 -10.06 -4.17 1.52
N ALA A 3 -9.74 -2.92 1.80
CA ALA A 3 -8.41 -2.36 1.62
C ALA A 3 -7.33 -3.06 2.48
N ALA A 4 -6.13 -3.28 1.91
CA ALA A 4 -5.01 -3.93 2.57
C ALA A 4 -4.53 -3.12 3.80
N PRO A 5 -4.23 -3.74 4.95
CA PRO A 5 -3.90 -2.99 6.14
C PRO A 5 -2.46 -2.46 6.13
N VAL A 6 -2.27 -1.21 6.55
CA VAL A 6 -0.96 -0.59 6.83
C VAL A 6 -0.78 -0.50 8.34
N LEU A 7 -0.06 -1.44 8.92
CA LEU A 7 0.18 -1.53 10.36
C LEU A 7 1.34 -0.64 10.75
N ARG A 8 1.10 0.33 11.64
CA ARG A 8 2.19 1.06 12.27
C ARG A 8 2.88 0.21 13.31
N THR A 9 4.19 0.01 13.17
CA THR A 9 5.00 -0.78 14.11
C THR A 9 6.07 0.06 14.80
N ASP A 10 6.50 1.17 14.19
CA ASP A 10 7.29 2.20 14.86
C ASP A 10 6.46 3.45 15.18
N PHE A 11 6.48 3.84 16.45
CA PHE A 11 5.74 4.99 16.99
C PHE A 11 6.69 6.07 17.52
N THR A 12 7.98 6.00 17.21
CA THR A 12 8.95 7.01 17.64
C THR A 12 8.87 8.29 16.80
N ASP A 13 8.42 8.20 15.55
CA ASP A 13 8.22 9.36 14.66
C ASP A 13 6.72 9.57 14.34
N LEU A 14 6.08 10.49 15.08
CA LEU A 14 4.70 10.92 14.81
C LEU A 14 4.60 11.73 13.50
N ALA A 15 5.62 12.51 13.18
CA ALA A 15 5.61 13.33 11.97
C ALA A 15 5.83 12.47 10.72
N GLY A 16 6.67 11.44 10.81
CA GLY A 16 6.84 10.40 9.81
C GLY A 16 5.54 9.67 9.51
N TRP A 17 4.79 9.28 10.54
CA TRP A 17 3.47 8.67 10.34
C TRP A 17 2.51 9.60 9.60
N ALA A 18 2.41 10.88 10.00
CA ALA A 18 1.56 11.84 9.30
C ALA A 18 1.98 12.06 7.84
N ARG A 19 3.30 12.11 7.56
CA ARG A 19 3.84 12.19 6.19
C ARG A 19 3.49 10.96 5.36
N LEU A 20 3.57 9.77 5.94
CA LEU A 20 3.21 8.53 5.27
C LEU A 20 1.73 8.51 4.91
N LEU A 21 0.84 8.85 5.84
CA LEU A 21 -0.60 8.94 5.56
C LEU A 21 -0.87 9.93 4.44
N GLN A 22 -0.22 11.10 4.48
CA GLN A 22 -0.33 12.07 3.41
C GLN A 22 0.12 11.51 2.06
N ALA A 23 1.25 10.78 2.01
CA ALA A 23 1.74 10.17 0.78
C ALA A 23 0.79 9.09 0.24
N LEU A 24 0.17 8.28 1.10
CA LEU A 24 -0.82 7.27 0.72
C LEU A 24 -2.15 7.91 0.23
N GLU A 25 -2.42 9.14 0.62
CA GLU A 25 -3.60 9.89 0.20
C GLU A 25 -3.39 10.68 -1.10
N MET A 26 -2.14 10.88 -1.53
CA MET A 26 -1.83 11.70 -2.70
C MET A 26 -2.26 11.00 -4.01
N PRO A 27 -3.03 11.68 -4.87
CA PRO A 27 -3.23 11.20 -6.23
C PRO A 27 -1.92 11.25 -7.02
N VAL A 28 -1.63 10.18 -7.73
CA VAL A 28 -0.40 10.04 -8.54
C VAL A 28 -0.67 9.55 -9.96
N ALA A 29 0.14 9.98 -10.93
CA ALA A 29 0.08 9.50 -12.31
C ALA A 29 1.48 9.11 -12.82
N PHE A 30 1.52 8.27 -13.86
CA PHE A 30 2.76 7.90 -14.58
C PHE A 30 3.02 8.75 -15.83
N GLU A 31 2.09 9.66 -16.17
CA GLU A 31 2.23 10.60 -17.28
C GLU A 31 2.43 12.02 -16.75
N GLU A 32 3.50 12.68 -17.20
CA GLU A 32 3.81 14.05 -16.78
C GLU A 32 2.72 15.01 -17.25
N GLY A 33 2.12 15.72 -16.30
CA GLY A 33 1.15 16.77 -16.61
C GLY A 33 -0.23 16.26 -16.98
N SER A 34 -0.56 14.98 -16.71
CA SER A 34 -1.95 14.52 -16.81
C SER A 34 -2.86 15.43 -15.98
N GLN A 35 -4.00 15.79 -16.54
CA GLN A 35 -5.06 16.54 -15.87
C GLN A 35 -6.38 15.75 -15.83
N ASP A 36 -6.41 14.56 -16.42
CA ASP A 36 -7.57 13.69 -16.35
C ASP A 36 -7.53 12.96 -15.02
N VAL A 37 -8.53 13.19 -14.18
CA VAL A 37 -8.67 12.54 -12.87
C VAL A 37 -8.69 11.02 -13.00
N CYS A 38 -9.12 10.48 -14.15
CA CYS A 38 -9.13 9.03 -14.41
C CYS A 38 -7.75 8.40 -14.57
N ASP A 39 -6.72 9.21 -14.87
CA ASP A 39 -5.34 8.74 -15.04
C ASP A 39 -4.56 8.67 -13.71
N TYR A 40 -5.18 9.13 -12.61
CA TYR A 40 -4.54 9.19 -11.30
C TYR A 40 -5.01 8.07 -10.38
N ASP A 41 -4.04 7.44 -9.71
CA ASP A 41 -4.24 6.41 -8.69
C ASP A 41 -4.16 7.03 -7.29
N ARG A 42 -4.93 6.50 -6.31
CA ARG A 42 -4.87 6.96 -4.91
C ARG A 42 -4.86 5.80 -3.91
N ALA A 43 -3.87 5.74 -3.03
CA ALA A 43 -3.67 4.56 -2.19
C ALA A 43 -4.73 4.38 -1.08
N ILE A 44 -5.30 5.44 -0.50
CA ILE A 44 -6.24 5.30 0.63
C ILE A 44 -7.47 4.42 0.32
N SER A 45 -7.95 4.43 -0.93
CA SER A 45 -9.09 3.60 -1.35
C SER A 45 -8.73 2.10 -1.36
N TYR A 46 -7.43 1.82 -1.39
CA TYR A 46 -6.89 0.48 -1.49
C TYR A 46 -6.17 0.01 -0.22
N VAL A 47 -5.79 0.91 0.69
CA VAL A 47 -5.17 0.56 1.97
C VAL A 47 -5.84 1.20 3.20
N THR A 48 -5.85 0.47 4.31
CA THR A 48 -6.41 0.94 5.60
C THR A 48 -5.31 1.14 6.63
N PRO A 49 -5.07 2.37 7.12
CA PRO A 49 -4.11 2.61 8.19
C PRO A 49 -4.56 2.00 9.53
N VAL A 50 -3.65 1.32 10.23
CA VAL A 50 -3.90 0.72 11.54
C VAL A 50 -2.87 1.22 12.56
N ASP A 51 -3.22 2.30 13.26
CA ASP A 51 -2.40 2.95 14.28
C ASP A 51 -2.78 2.43 15.68
N THR A 52 -2.28 1.25 16.06
CA THR A 52 -2.55 0.65 17.37
C THR A 52 -1.27 0.17 18.05
N GLU A 53 -1.01 0.69 19.25
CA GLU A 53 0.19 0.41 20.06
C GLU A 53 0.50 -1.09 20.27
N LYS A 54 -0.53 -1.95 20.17
CA LYS A 54 -0.38 -3.42 20.24
C LYS A 54 0.53 -4.00 19.16
N HIS A 55 0.71 -3.29 18.04
CA HIS A 55 1.57 -3.70 16.93
C HIS A 55 2.99 -3.11 17.02
N ARG A 56 3.31 -2.37 18.10
CA ARG A 56 4.65 -1.82 18.28
C ARG A 56 5.70 -2.93 18.22
N GLY A 57 6.72 -2.72 17.37
CA GLY A 57 7.83 -3.65 17.20
C GLY A 57 7.42 -5.00 16.61
N LEU A 58 6.24 -5.11 15.98
CA LEU A 58 5.83 -6.29 15.25
C LEU A 58 6.82 -6.57 14.11
N LEU A 59 7.31 -7.79 14.04
CA LEU A 59 8.29 -8.24 13.06
C LEU A 59 7.62 -9.05 11.94
N PRO A 60 8.15 -9.03 10.70
CA PRO A 60 7.63 -9.79 9.56
C PRO A 60 7.41 -11.27 9.86
N GLU A 61 8.37 -11.93 10.51
CA GLU A 61 8.30 -13.34 10.87
C GLU A 61 7.14 -13.65 11.83
N THR A 62 6.74 -12.68 12.66
CA THR A 62 5.60 -12.83 13.58
C THR A 62 4.28 -12.75 12.81
N VAL A 63 4.21 -11.88 11.80
CA VAL A 63 3.05 -11.81 10.89
C VAL A 63 2.92 -13.10 10.10
N LEU A 64 4.00 -13.55 9.47
CA LEU A 64 4.02 -14.77 8.67
C LEU A 64 3.70 -16.04 9.48
N ALA A 65 4.15 -16.10 10.74
CA ALA A 65 3.82 -17.21 11.63
C ALA A 65 2.35 -17.19 12.11
N ALA A 66 1.68 -16.04 12.05
CA ALA A 66 0.26 -15.90 12.35
C ALA A 66 -0.63 -16.05 11.10
N ALA A 67 -0.04 -15.90 9.90
CA ALA A 67 -0.75 -16.01 8.64
C ALA A 67 -1.16 -17.48 8.36
N PRO A 68 -2.36 -17.72 7.79
CA PRO A 68 -2.85 -19.07 7.51
C PRO A 68 -1.93 -19.87 6.57
N ASP A 69 -1.59 -21.10 6.94
CA ASP A 69 -0.65 -21.97 6.17
C ASP A 69 -1.18 -22.39 4.79
N THR A 70 -2.46 -22.16 4.53
CA THR A 70 -3.19 -22.42 3.28
C THR A 70 -4.24 -21.32 3.12
N GLY A 71 -4.76 -21.13 1.90
CA GLY A 71 -5.69 -20.05 1.53
C GLY A 71 -6.71 -19.63 2.61
N HIS A 72 -7.05 -18.34 2.62
CA HIS A 72 -7.86 -17.72 3.67
C HIS A 72 -9.04 -16.93 3.11
N ASP A 73 -10.09 -16.78 3.93
CA ASP A 73 -11.26 -15.94 3.61
C ASP A 73 -11.03 -14.45 3.93
N LEU A 74 -9.79 -14.04 4.23
CA LEU A 74 -9.49 -12.61 4.41
C LEU A 74 -9.72 -11.86 3.09
N PRO A 75 -10.20 -10.62 3.15
CA PRO A 75 -10.50 -9.83 1.96
C PRO A 75 -9.26 -9.23 1.27
N TYR A 76 -8.06 -9.50 1.81
CA TYR A 76 -6.74 -9.10 1.34
C TYR A 76 -5.79 -10.29 1.44
N ASP A 77 -4.82 -10.36 0.54
CA ASP A 77 -3.82 -11.44 0.42
C ASP A 77 -2.41 -11.00 0.89
N HIS A 78 -2.25 -9.72 1.20
CA HIS A 78 -1.03 -9.13 1.74
C HIS A 78 -1.35 -8.00 2.75
N LEU A 79 -0.33 -7.52 3.43
CA LEU A 79 -0.40 -6.33 4.30
C LEU A 79 0.91 -5.56 4.31
N TYR A 80 0.89 -4.35 4.87
CA TYR A 80 2.07 -3.49 4.97
C TYR A 80 2.45 -3.20 6.41
N LEU A 81 3.75 -3.12 6.69
CA LEU A 81 4.29 -2.61 7.95
C LEU A 81 4.98 -1.26 7.72
N ALA A 82 4.63 -0.28 8.56
CA ALA A 82 5.32 1.00 8.68
C ALA A 82 6.23 0.98 9.91
N ASP A 83 7.50 0.64 9.68
CA ASP A 83 8.51 0.43 10.71
C ASP A 83 9.56 1.55 10.74
N ALA A 84 10.62 1.37 11.52
CA ALA A 84 11.66 2.37 11.67
C ALA A 84 12.38 2.69 10.33
N GLU A 85 12.49 1.72 9.42
CA GLU A 85 13.11 1.93 8.11
C GLU A 85 12.21 2.77 7.21
N THR A 86 10.89 2.55 7.28
CA THR A 86 9.90 3.41 6.62
C THR A 86 10.15 4.88 6.96
N PHE A 87 10.27 5.22 8.24
CA PHE A 87 10.40 6.62 8.66
C PHE A 87 11.82 7.19 8.53
N ALA A 88 12.83 6.32 8.33
CA ALA A 88 14.21 6.72 8.10
C ALA A 88 14.50 7.13 6.64
N SER A 89 13.57 6.86 5.71
CA SER A 89 13.72 7.16 4.28
C SER A 89 12.77 8.26 3.80
N ASP A 90 13.19 9.02 2.79
CA ASP A 90 12.41 10.11 2.20
C ASP A 90 11.19 9.62 1.40
N ASN A 91 11.31 8.45 0.76
CA ASN A 91 10.22 7.83 -0.02
C ASN A 91 9.27 6.95 0.82
N LEU A 92 9.49 6.91 2.14
CA LEU A 92 8.62 6.25 3.13
C LEU A 92 8.23 4.80 2.75
N PRO A 93 9.20 3.90 2.50
CA PRO A 93 8.90 2.60 1.95
C PRO A 93 8.25 1.70 3.00
N LEU A 94 7.08 1.17 2.66
CA LEU A 94 6.37 0.18 3.47
C LEU A 94 6.94 -1.21 3.24
N LEU A 95 7.03 -2.03 4.29
CA LEU A 95 7.38 -3.44 4.15
C LEU A 95 6.11 -4.23 3.85
N GLY A 96 5.95 -4.66 2.61
CA GLY A 96 4.87 -5.52 2.19
C GLY A 96 5.12 -6.97 2.61
N ILE A 97 4.08 -7.63 3.11
CA ILE A 97 4.08 -9.00 3.61
C ILE A 97 3.02 -9.79 2.86
N ASP A 98 3.45 -10.73 2.02
CA ASP A 98 2.57 -11.72 1.42
C ASP A 98 2.10 -12.71 2.49
N ILE A 99 0.79 -12.78 2.72
CA ILE A 99 0.19 -13.70 3.70
C ILE A 99 -0.57 -14.84 3.02
N HIS A 100 -0.67 -14.80 1.69
CA HIS A 100 -1.44 -15.75 0.92
C HIS A 100 -0.60 -16.93 0.45
N VAL A 101 -1.21 -18.11 0.49
CA VAL A 101 -0.63 -19.34 -0.04
C VAL A 101 -1.65 -19.88 -1.03
N ASP A 102 -1.26 -19.98 -2.31
CA ASP A 102 -2.06 -20.69 -3.29
C ASP A 102 -1.70 -22.18 -3.20
N ASP A 103 -2.52 -22.93 -2.47
CA ASP A 103 -2.42 -24.38 -2.33
C ASP A 103 -3.37 -25.14 -3.27
N ALA A 104 -4.18 -24.41 -4.06
CA ALA A 104 -5.23 -24.95 -4.89
C ALA A 104 -4.86 -24.88 -6.38
N GLY A 105 -3.85 -25.66 -6.80
CA GLY A 105 -3.43 -25.72 -8.20
C GLY A 105 -2.40 -26.81 -8.49
N ASP A 106 -2.08 -26.99 -9.78
CA ASP A 106 -1.00 -27.89 -10.23
C ASP A 106 0.41 -27.33 -9.92
N GLU A 107 0.52 -26.02 -9.70
CA GLU A 107 1.74 -25.31 -9.29
C GLU A 107 1.43 -24.46 -8.03
N PRO A 108 1.72 -24.97 -6.82
CA PRO A 108 1.51 -24.20 -5.60
C PRO A 108 2.50 -23.05 -5.53
N TRP A 109 1.99 -21.84 -5.31
CA TRP A 109 2.81 -20.65 -5.20
C TRP A 109 3.09 -20.34 -3.73
N PRO A 110 4.35 -20.45 -3.26
CA PRO A 110 4.69 -20.07 -1.90
C PRO A 110 4.52 -18.55 -1.70
N ARG A 111 4.49 -18.14 -0.43
CA ARG A 111 4.60 -16.71 -0.08
C ARG A 111 5.94 -16.17 -0.55
N GLU A 112 5.93 -14.95 -1.04
CA GLU A 112 7.17 -14.23 -1.32
C GLU A 112 7.86 -13.72 -0.04
N GLU A 113 9.17 -13.49 -0.14
CA GLU A 113 9.90 -12.82 0.94
C GLU A 113 9.40 -11.36 1.09
N PRO A 114 9.34 -10.82 2.32
CA PRO A 114 8.99 -9.43 2.55
C PRO A 114 9.85 -8.46 1.73
N PHE A 115 9.22 -7.50 1.05
CA PHE A 115 9.90 -6.50 0.23
C PHE A 115 9.34 -5.10 0.43
N ARG A 116 10.11 -4.08 0.01
CA ARG A 116 9.77 -2.67 0.24
C ARG A 116 9.05 -2.07 -0.96
N VAL A 117 7.92 -1.41 -0.70
CA VAL A 117 7.16 -0.64 -1.69
C VAL A 117 7.18 0.84 -1.28
N PRO A 118 7.65 1.77 -2.13
CA PRO A 118 7.59 3.20 -1.80
C PRO A 118 6.14 3.65 -1.66
N ALA A 119 5.86 4.54 -0.70
CA ALA A 119 4.49 4.92 -0.36
C ALA A 119 3.65 5.40 -1.56
N LEU A 120 4.27 6.16 -2.47
CA LEU A 120 3.59 6.70 -3.66
C LEU A 120 3.26 5.63 -4.73
N HIS A 121 3.84 4.42 -4.64
CA HIS A 121 3.56 3.31 -5.58
C HIS A 121 2.55 2.30 -5.05
N VAL A 122 2.17 2.39 -3.76
CA VAL A 122 1.24 1.44 -3.14
C VAL A 122 -0.07 1.36 -3.91
N ALA A 123 -0.64 2.50 -4.31
CA ALA A 123 -1.88 2.52 -5.08
C ALA A 123 -1.80 1.66 -6.35
N SER A 124 -0.68 1.74 -7.07
CA SER A 124 -0.49 0.98 -8.31
C SER A 124 -0.32 -0.51 -8.04
N VAL A 125 0.32 -0.91 -6.94
CA VAL A 125 0.36 -2.31 -6.51
C VAL A 125 -1.06 -2.83 -6.28
N GLU A 126 -1.82 -2.15 -5.43
CA GLU A 126 -3.17 -2.58 -5.07
C GLU A 126 -4.13 -2.61 -6.26
N ILE A 127 -4.04 -1.63 -7.16
CA ILE A 127 -4.89 -1.59 -8.35
C ILE A 127 -4.61 -2.80 -9.23
N ASN A 128 -3.33 -3.06 -9.52
CA ASN A 128 -2.94 -4.18 -10.39
C ASN A 128 -3.37 -5.52 -9.79
N ASP A 129 -3.23 -5.66 -8.47
CA ASP A 129 -3.64 -6.86 -7.75
C ASP A 129 -5.16 -7.04 -7.78
N SER A 130 -5.92 -5.96 -7.50
CA SER A 130 -7.39 -5.99 -7.47
C SER A 130 -8.05 -6.37 -8.81
N ILE A 131 -7.41 -6.05 -9.93
CA ILE A 131 -7.88 -6.39 -11.28
C ILE A 131 -7.20 -7.64 -11.86
N ALA A 132 -6.35 -8.32 -11.08
CA ALA A 132 -5.55 -9.47 -11.49
C ALA A 132 -4.71 -9.23 -12.76
N ASN A 133 -4.13 -8.03 -12.90
CA ASN A 133 -3.17 -7.72 -13.96
C ASN A 133 -1.74 -8.10 -13.56
N LEU A 134 -1.35 -7.78 -12.33
CA LEU A 134 -0.14 -8.26 -11.66
C LEU A 134 -0.49 -8.50 -10.19
N PHE A 135 -0.13 -9.65 -9.65
CA PHE A 135 -0.35 -9.96 -8.25
C PHE A 135 0.72 -9.32 -7.37
N PHE A 136 0.41 -9.05 -6.09
CA PHE A 136 1.32 -8.45 -5.11
C PHE A 136 2.74 -9.03 -5.16
N ARG A 137 2.85 -10.36 -5.19
CA ARG A 137 4.12 -11.11 -5.29
C ARG A 137 5.00 -10.70 -6.46
N GLU A 138 4.42 -10.35 -7.59
CA GLU A 138 5.15 -10.03 -8.83
C GLU A 138 5.88 -8.68 -8.72
N PHE A 139 5.55 -7.87 -7.72
CA PHE A 139 6.25 -6.61 -7.44
C PHE A 139 7.55 -6.78 -6.66
N HIS A 140 7.86 -7.97 -6.14
CA HIS A 140 9.08 -8.24 -5.38
C HIS A 140 10.35 -7.80 -6.12
N ASP A 141 10.42 -8.08 -7.42
CA ASP A 141 11.57 -7.78 -8.28
C ASP A 141 11.47 -6.40 -8.97
N SER A 142 10.51 -5.56 -8.58
CA SER A 142 10.31 -4.24 -9.21
C SER A 142 11.44 -3.29 -8.87
N ASP A 143 12.07 -2.73 -9.92
CA ASP A 143 12.98 -1.60 -9.78
C ASP A 143 12.18 -0.29 -9.75
N TRP A 144 11.78 0.13 -8.55
CA TRP A 144 11.05 1.38 -8.32
C TRP A 144 11.79 2.62 -8.80
N SER A 145 13.12 2.59 -8.96
CA SER A 145 13.89 3.75 -9.42
C SER A 145 13.67 4.08 -10.90
N GLY A 146 13.12 3.14 -11.66
CA GLY A 146 12.75 3.33 -13.07
C GLY A 146 11.37 3.93 -13.30
N PHE A 147 10.58 4.14 -12.25
CA PHE A 147 9.20 4.64 -12.36
C PHE A 147 9.10 6.06 -11.80
N ASP A 148 9.04 7.04 -12.69
CA ASP A 148 8.72 8.41 -12.30
C ASP A 148 7.23 8.51 -11.97
N VAL A 149 6.93 9.09 -10.82
CA VAL A 149 5.56 9.31 -10.33
C VAL A 149 5.31 10.80 -10.21
N TYR A 150 4.24 11.26 -10.83
CA TYR A 150 3.82 12.67 -10.81
C TYR A 150 2.72 12.85 -9.77
N VAL A 151 3.05 13.59 -8.71
CA VAL A 151 2.16 13.83 -7.59
C VAL A 151 1.26 15.04 -7.86
N ALA A 152 -0.06 14.83 -7.87
CA ALA A 152 -1.04 15.91 -7.82
C ALA A 152 -1.28 16.30 -6.35
N GLY A 153 -0.35 17.08 -5.80
CA GLY A 153 -0.37 17.47 -4.38
C GLY A 153 -1.40 18.55 -4.03
N PRO A 154 -1.50 18.92 -2.73
CA PRO A 154 -2.40 19.97 -2.25
C PRO A 154 -2.32 21.27 -3.05
N GLY A 155 -3.48 21.85 -3.36
CA GLY A 155 -3.60 23.08 -4.15
C GLY A 155 -3.61 22.89 -5.66
N THR A 156 -3.46 21.66 -6.16
CA THR A 156 -3.77 21.34 -7.57
C THR A 156 -5.28 21.14 -7.74
N ALA A 157 -5.80 21.39 -8.94
CA ALA A 157 -7.22 21.18 -9.23
C ALA A 157 -7.62 19.69 -9.06
N VAL A 158 -6.75 18.78 -9.51
CA VAL A 158 -6.91 17.33 -9.38
C VAL A 158 -7.02 16.91 -7.91
N TYR A 159 -6.12 17.39 -7.06
CA TYR A 159 -6.17 17.09 -5.62
C TYR A 159 -7.48 17.52 -4.97
N GLU A 160 -7.97 18.72 -5.27
CA GLU A 160 -9.20 19.23 -4.68
C GLU A 160 -10.45 18.49 -5.18
N GLU A 161 -10.42 17.94 -6.40
CA GLU A 161 -11.48 17.11 -6.97
C GLU A 161 -11.52 15.74 -6.28
N PHE A 162 -10.38 15.04 -6.18
CA PHE A 162 -10.29 13.79 -5.41
C PHE A 162 -10.73 13.96 -3.95
N ARG A 163 -10.33 15.07 -3.31
CA ARG A 163 -10.75 15.39 -1.93
C ARG A 163 -12.27 15.61 -1.80
N GLN A 164 -12.93 16.11 -2.84
CA GLN A 164 -14.38 16.32 -2.82
C GLN A 164 -15.15 15.01 -3.01
N MET A 165 -14.67 14.13 -3.89
CA MET A 165 -15.31 12.82 -4.13
C MET A 165 -15.43 12.00 -2.84
N ASP A 166 -14.40 11.99 -2.00
CA ASP A 166 -14.45 11.33 -0.68
C ASP A 166 -15.58 11.85 0.22
N GLN A 167 -15.79 13.17 0.24
CA GLN A 167 -16.79 13.78 1.10
C GLN A 167 -18.21 13.42 0.66
N GLU A 168 -18.40 13.22 -0.64
CA GLU A 168 -19.69 12.82 -1.22
C GLU A 168 -19.98 11.32 -0.99
N ASP A 169 -18.94 10.48 -0.91
CA ASP A 169 -19.04 9.05 -0.61
C ASP A 169 -19.27 8.78 0.90
N GLU A 170 -18.73 9.63 1.79
CA GLU A 170 -18.97 9.53 3.25
C GLU A 170 -20.38 9.96 3.69
N ASP A 171 -21.06 10.78 2.88
CA ASP A 171 -22.38 11.36 3.17
C ASP A 171 -23.58 10.47 2.72
N HIS A 172 -23.34 9.28 2.16
CA HIS A 172 -24.36 8.31 1.67
C HIS A 172 -24.43 6.99 2.46
#